data_AF-A0A519IUQ0-F1
#
_entry.id   AF-A0A519IUQ0-F1
#
_cell.length_a   1.000
_cell.length_b   1.000
_cell.length_c   1.000
_cell.angle_alpha   90.00
_cell.angle_beta   90.00
_cell.angle_gamma   90.00
#
_symmetry.space_group_name_H-M   'P 1'
#
loop_
_entity.id
_entity.type
_entity.pdbx_description
1 polymer ?
#
loop_
_entity_poly.entity_id
_entity_poly.type
_entity_poly.pdbx_seq_one_letter_code
_entity_poly.pdbx_strand_id
1 'polypeptide(L)'
;MDDAYSVQTTALEAASEPDTTEQLQALKSGDAFLVADGWGDIKDGADGLFDNDTRILSRFVMRAGPSRPSRLSSGVSRDNVFFTCHSTNRPRKRPYNARFQPGG
;
A
#
# COMPACT_ATOMS: atom_id res chain seq x y z
N MET A 1 33.83 35.10 -6.68
CA MET A 1 32.94 34.76 -5.56
C MET A 1 32.13 33.59 -6.05
N ASP A 2 32.78 32.43 -5.93
CA ASP A 2 32.15 31.12 -6.01
C ASP A 2 31.07 31.03 -4.94
N ASP A 3 29.95 30.38 -5.25
CA ASP A 3 29.06 29.66 -4.31
C ASP A 3 27.77 29.26 -5.05
N ALA A 4 27.92 28.45 -6.11
CA ALA A 4 26.80 27.67 -6.62
C ALA A 4 26.62 26.46 -5.69
N TYR A 5 25.79 26.59 -4.65
CA TYR A 5 25.37 25.47 -3.82
C TYR A 5 24.50 24.51 -4.63
N SER A 6 25.14 23.57 -5.32
CA SER A 6 24.49 22.38 -5.86
C SER A 6 24.18 21.44 -4.70
N VAL A 7 22.92 21.44 -4.25
CA VAL A 7 22.45 20.50 -3.22
C VAL A 7 22.20 19.16 -3.90
N GLN A 8 23.20 18.28 -3.85
CA GLN A 8 22.99 16.86 -4.14
C GLN A 8 22.15 16.27 -3.01
N THR A 9 20.86 16.11 -3.26
CA THR A 9 19.98 15.31 -2.38
C THR A 9 20.31 13.85 -2.65
N THR A 10 21.25 13.29 -1.90
CA THR A 10 21.50 11.85 -1.87
C THR A 10 20.31 11.17 -1.20
N ALA A 11 19.30 10.82 -1.99
CA ALA A 11 18.34 9.81 -1.60
C ALA A 11 19.10 8.48 -1.58
N LEU A 12 19.36 7.97 -0.37
CA LEU A 12 19.88 6.64 -0.13
C LEU A 12 19.10 5.63 -1.00
N GLU A 13 19.80 5.01 -1.96
CA GLU A 13 19.34 3.84 -2.70
C GLU A 13 19.09 2.70 -1.71
N ALA A 14 17.92 2.71 -1.09
CA ALA A 14 17.34 1.50 -0.54
C ALA A 14 16.91 0.66 -1.74
N ALA A 15 17.73 -0.34 -2.08
CA ALA A 15 17.37 -1.39 -3.02
C ALA A 15 16.04 -2.03 -2.61
N SER A 16 14.95 -1.52 -3.18
CA SER A 16 13.68 -2.19 -3.26
C SER A 16 13.47 -2.45 -4.75
N GLU A 17 13.23 -3.73 -5.07
CA GLU A 17 12.86 -4.27 -6.38
C GLU A 17 12.02 -3.27 -7.20
N PRO A 18 12.11 -3.26 -8.55
CA PRO A 18 11.55 -2.21 -9.39
C PRO A 18 10.15 -1.87 -8.91
N ASP A 19 10.04 -0.72 -8.26
CA ASP A 19 8.79 -0.18 -7.76
C ASP A 19 8.04 0.19 -9.04
N THR A 20 7.34 -0.80 -9.61
CA THR A 20 6.30 -0.58 -10.60
C THR A 20 5.45 0.49 -9.97
N THR A 21 5.62 1.75 -10.40
CA THR A 21 5.01 2.93 -9.80
C THR A 21 3.58 2.55 -9.49
N GLU A 22 3.28 2.26 -8.22
CA GLU A 22 2.04 1.58 -7.89
C GLU A 22 0.94 2.53 -8.33
N GLN A 23 0.17 2.15 -9.36
CA GLN A 23 -0.76 3.07 -9.99
C GLN A 23 -1.82 3.43 -8.94
N LEU A 24 -1.74 4.66 -8.46
CA LEU A 24 -2.67 5.18 -7.49
C LEU A 24 -4.08 5.17 -8.08
N GLN A 25 -5.01 4.73 -7.25
CA GLN A 25 -6.43 4.69 -7.54
C GLN A 25 -7.08 5.88 -6.83
N ALA A 26 -7.76 6.72 -7.61
CA ALA A 26 -8.51 7.84 -7.09
C ALA A 26 -10.01 7.51 -7.10
N LEU A 27 -10.65 7.58 -5.93
CA LEU A 27 -12.09 7.47 -5.79
C LEU A 27 -12.68 8.84 -5.48
N LYS A 28 -13.87 9.13 -6.01
CA LYS A 28 -14.58 10.38 -5.73
C LYS A 28 -16.03 10.11 -5.37
N SER A 29 -16.50 10.75 -4.30
CA SER A 29 -17.88 10.71 -3.85
C SER A 29 -18.27 12.06 -3.24
N GLY A 30 -19.11 12.83 -3.94
CA GLY A 30 -19.48 14.18 -3.50
C GLY A 30 -18.26 15.09 -3.37
N ASP A 31 -18.10 15.69 -2.20
CA ASP A 31 -16.98 16.56 -1.81
C ASP A 31 -15.78 15.81 -1.23
N ALA A 32 -15.87 14.48 -1.15
CA ALA A 32 -14.81 13.61 -0.67
C ALA A 32 -14.10 12.89 -1.82
N PHE A 33 -12.79 12.71 -1.67
CA PHE A 33 -12.00 11.87 -2.56
C PHE A 33 -10.96 11.07 -1.79
N LEU A 34 -10.69 9.85 -2.27
CA LEU A 34 -9.69 8.95 -1.72
C LEU A 34 -8.60 8.71 -2.75
N VAL A 35 -7.34 8.78 -2.32
CA VAL A 35 -6.19 8.32 -3.10
C VAL A 35 -5.57 7.16 -2.32
N ALA A 36 -5.51 5.99 -2.96
CA ALA A 36 -4.95 4.77 -2.37
C ALA A 36 -4.18 3.97 -3.42
N ASP A 37 -3.37 3.02 -2.99
CA ASP A 37 -2.65 2.14 -3.91
C ASP A 37 -3.53 1.02 -4.48
N GLY A 38 -2.94 0.18 -5.34
CA GLY A 38 -3.62 -0.94 -5.98
C GLY A 38 -4.15 -2.03 -5.04
N TRP A 39 -3.80 -2.00 -3.74
CA TRP A 39 -4.34 -2.89 -2.70
C TRP A 39 -5.44 -2.20 -1.87
N GLY A 40 -5.62 -0.88 -2.02
CA GLY A 40 -6.47 -0.06 -1.18
C GLY A 40 -5.78 0.43 0.10
N ASP A 41 -4.45 0.32 0.17
CA ASP A 41 -3.69 0.85 1.29
C ASP A 41 -3.32 2.33 1.03
N ILE A 42 -3.31 3.09 2.11
CA ILE A 42 -2.87 4.49 2.22
C ILE A 42 -1.59 4.44 3.07
N LYS A 43 -0.42 4.65 2.45
CA LYS A 43 0.87 4.47 3.13
C LYS A 43 1.31 5.75 3.83
N ASP A 44 1.47 6.84 3.10
CA ASP A 44 1.74 8.22 3.60
C ASP A 44 1.88 9.16 2.38
N GLY A 45 2.16 10.44 2.58
CA GLY A 45 2.60 11.35 1.51
C GLY A 45 1.44 11.98 0.75
N ALA A 46 1.27 11.66 -0.54
CA ALA A 46 0.18 12.18 -1.37
C ALA A 46 -1.15 11.43 -1.19
N ASP A 47 -1.10 10.23 -0.62
CA ASP A 47 -2.27 9.38 -0.39
C ASP A 47 -3.12 9.88 0.78
N GLY A 48 -4.41 9.57 0.74
CA GLY A 48 -5.31 9.91 1.85
C GLY A 48 -6.77 9.96 1.47
N LEU A 49 -7.61 10.05 2.50
CA LEU A 49 -9.01 10.44 2.37
C LEU A 49 -9.12 11.92 2.66
N PHE A 50 -9.73 12.63 1.73
CA PHE A 50 -9.95 14.07 1.80
C PHE A 50 -11.45 14.32 1.78
N ASP A 51 -11.88 15.23 2.64
CA ASP A 51 -13.24 15.77 2.66
C ASP A 51 -13.12 17.28 2.73
N ASN A 52 -13.79 18.01 1.82
CA ASN A 52 -13.70 19.48 1.76
C ASN A 52 -12.25 19.99 1.79
N ASP A 53 -11.38 19.45 0.91
CA ASP A 53 -9.94 19.73 0.81
C ASP A 53 -9.11 19.47 2.09
N THR A 54 -9.70 18.83 3.10
CA THR A 54 -9.04 18.47 4.35
C THR A 54 -8.73 16.98 4.38
N ARG A 55 -7.46 16.62 4.60
CA ARG A 55 -7.06 15.21 4.76
C ARG A 55 -7.56 14.68 6.12
N ILE A 56 -8.64 13.91 6.10
CA ILE A 56 -9.23 13.29 7.29
C ILE A 56 -8.63 11.92 7.62
N LEU A 57 -8.01 11.24 6.65
CA LEU A 57 -7.27 10.00 6.87
C LEU A 57 -5.95 10.02 6.10
N SER A 58 -4.82 9.89 6.80
CA SER A 58 -3.48 9.90 6.22
C SER A 58 -2.84 8.52 6.07
N ARG A 59 -3.38 7.51 6.76
CA ARG A 59 -2.84 6.15 6.72
C ARG A 59 -3.89 5.10 7.01
N PHE A 60 -3.89 4.07 6.20
CA PHE A 60 -4.73 2.89 6.33
C PHE A 60 -4.02 1.73 5.65
N VAL A 61 -3.64 0.70 6.39
CA VAL A 61 -2.93 -0.44 5.81
C VAL A 61 -3.57 -1.73 6.31
N MET A 62 -4.12 -2.51 5.39
CA MET A 62 -4.68 -3.81 5.69
C MET A 62 -3.59 -4.88 5.71
N ARG A 63 -3.54 -5.66 6.79
CA ARG A 63 -2.58 -6.76 6.96
C ARG A 63 -3.28 -8.04 7.41
N ALA A 64 -2.78 -9.18 6.94
CA ALA A 64 -3.17 -10.51 7.42
C ALA A 64 -2.07 -11.02 8.38
N GLY A 65 -2.21 -10.73 9.67
CA GLY A 65 -1.14 -10.92 10.64
C GLY A 65 0.03 -9.96 10.39
N PRO A 66 1.30 -10.43 10.36
CA PRO A 66 2.45 -9.55 10.16
C PRO A 66 2.67 -9.17 8.69
N SER A 67 1.97 -9.81 7.74
CA SER A 67 2.26 -9.72 6.31
C SER A 67 1.14 -9.02 5.53
N ARG A 68 1.52 -8.36 4.44
CA ARG A 68 0.57 -7.82 3.47
C ARG A 68 -0.11 -8.99 2.72
N PRO A 69 -1.44 -8.94 2.51
CA PRO A 69 -2.14 -9.96 1.73
C PRO A 69 -1.62 -10.06 0.30
N SER A 70 -1.72 -11.24 -0.30
CA SER A 70 -1.42 -11.42 -1.73
C SER A 70 -2.61 -10.95 -2.55
N ARG A 71 -2.41 -9.92 -3.40
CA ARG A 71 -3.43 -9.38 -4.29
C ARG A 71 -3.61 -10.29 -5.50
N LEU A 72 -4.83 -10.75 -5.72
CA LEU A 72 -5.23 -11.59 -6.85
C LEU A 72 -5.73 -10.72 -8.00
N SER A 73 -6.58 -9.74 -7.68
CA SER A 73 -7.07 -8.75 -8.63
C SER A 73 -7.50 -7.49 -7.87
N SER A 74 -7.46 -6.36 -8.55
CA SER A 74 -8.14 -5.16 -8.08
C SER A 74 -8.71 -4.38 -9.25
N GLY A 75 -9.66 -3.51 -8.94
CA GLY A 75 -10.30 -2.66 -9.92
C GLY A 75 -11.06 -1.53 -9.26
N VAL A 76 -11.24 -0.48 -10.04
CA VAL A 76 -12.10 0.66 -9.71
C VAL A 76 -13.32 0.60 -10.63
N SER A 77 -14.48 0.96 -10.10
CA SER A 77 -15.70 1.09 -10.90
C SER A 77 -15.56 2.18 -11.95
N ARG A 78 -16.35 2.11 -13.02
CA ARG A 78 -16.24 3.07 -14.15
C ARG A 78 -16.48 4.53 -13.72
N ASP A 79 -17.29 4.73 -12.70
CA ASP A 79 -17.59 6.03 -12.11
C ASP A 79 -16.60 6.46 -11.03
N ASN A 80 -15.56 5.65 -10.75
CA ASN A 80 -14.57 5.88 -9.70
C ASN A 80 -15.19 6.07 -8.30
N VAL A 81 -16.31 5.42 -8.01
CA VAL A 81 -16.95 5.48 -6.68
C VAL A 81 -16.57 4.27 -5.82
N PHE A 82 -16.30 3.13 -6.43
CA PHE A 82 -16.00 1.88 -5.73
C PHE A 82 -14.63 1.34 -6.11
N PHE A 83 -13.86 0.95 -5.10
CA PHE A 83 -12.66 0.15 -5.24
C PHE A 83 -12.91 -1.26 -4.72
N THR A 84 -12.44 -2.27 -5.45
CA THR A 84 -12.48 -3.66 -5.03
C THR A 84 -11.09 -4.27 -5.15
N CYS A 85 -10.65 -4.96 -4.10
CA CYS A 85 -9.42 -5.73 -4.10
C CYS A 85 -9.71 -7.14 -3.59
N HIS A 86 -9.50 -8.13 -4.44
CA HIS A 86 -9.53 -9.53 -4.05
C HIS A 86 -8.13 -9.94 -3.60
N SER A 87 -8.01 -10.30 -2.33
CA SER A 87 -6.75 -10.69 -1.70
C SER A 87 -6.87 -12.01 -0.96
N THR A 88 -5.77 -12.75 -0.87
CA THR A 88 -5.69 -14.00 -0.11
C THR A 88 -4.61 -13.92 0.96
N ASN A 89 -4.81 -14.67 2.04
CA ASN A 89 -3.77 -14.84 3.05
C ASN A 89 -2.63 -15.65 2.44
N ARG A 90 -1.40 -15.14 2.54
CA ARG A 90 -0.23 -15.89 2.08
C ARG A 90 -0.14 -17.17 2.92
N PRO A 91 0.05 -18.37 2.31
CA PRO A 91 0.12 -19.59 3.08
C PRO A 91 1.23 -19.45 4.11
N ARG A 92 0.87 -19.57 5.39
CA ARG A 92 1.85 -19.75 6.46
C ARG A 92 2.63 -20.99 6.08
N LYS A 93 3.94 -20.86 5.80
CA LYS A 93 4.81 -22.03 5.71
C LYS A 93 4.57 -22.81 7.00
N ARG A 94 3.94 -23.99 6.89
CA ARG A 94 3.93 -24.93 8.02
C ARG A 94 5.40 -25.17 8.38
N PRO A 95 5.79 -25.14 9.66
CA PRO A 95 7.13 -25.60 9.99
C PRO A 95 7.26 -27.01 9.42
N TYR A 96 8.16 -27.17 8.45
CA TYR A 96 8.34 -28.39 7.65
C TYR A 96 8.78 -29.60 8.50
N ASN A 97 8.95 -29.42 9.81
CA ASN A 97 9.52 -30.42 10.71
C ASN A 97 8.99 -30.34 12.15
N ALA A 98 7.74 -29.91 12.39
CA ALA A 98 7.07 -30.26 13.64
C ALA A 98 6.73 -31.76 13.58
N ARG A 99 7.77 -32.59 13.69
CA ARG A 99 7.66 -34.02 13.97
C ARG A 99 6.69 -34.12 15.12
N PHE A 100 5.61 -34.86 14.91
CA PHE A 100 4.85 -35.45 15.99
C PHE A 100 5.87 -36.08 16.94
N GLN A 101 6.06 -35.46 18.10
CA GLN A 101 6.77 -36.11 19.19
C GLN A 101 5.65 -36.77 19.98
N PRO A 102 5.33 -38.06 19.73
CA PRO A 102 4.44 -38.77 20.64
C PRO A 102 5.16 -38.83 21.98
N GLY A 103 4.48 -38.37 23.03
CA GLY A 103 5.01 -38.39 24.39
C GLY A 103 5.49 -39.79 24.76
N GLY A 104 6.74 -39.86 25.21
CA GLY A 104 7.27 -40.93 26.05
C GLY A 104 7.40 -40.43 27.48
#